data_AF-A0A9E5NC50-F1
#
_entry.id   AF-A0A9E5NC50-F1
#
_cell.length_a   1.000
_cell.length_b   1.000
_cell.length_c   1.000
_cell.angle_alpha   90.00
_cell.angle_beta   90.00
_cell.angle_gamma   90.00
#
_symmetry.space_group_name_H-M   'P 1'
#
loop_
_entity.id
_entity.type
_entity.pdbx_description
1 polymer ?
#
loop_
_entity_poly.entity_id
_entity_poly.type
_entity_poly.pdbx_seq_one_letter_code
_entity_poly.pdbx_strand_id
1 'polypeptide(L)'
;MEPYVQRKTRSAVRLGKEGQPVRRVLDIELTERCNNNCAHCCINLPADDESAMARELSTEEFTGILREAASLSHLAVRFTGGEPLLRNDFVDLYLTARQLGMDVLLFTNATLITP
;
A
#
# COMPACT_ATOMS: atom_id res chain seq x y z
N MET A 1 -20.72 11.74 6.73
CA MET A 1 -19.37 11.20 6.50
C MET A 1 -19.57 9.73 6.20
N GLU A 2 -19.35 9.32 4.96
CA GLU A 2 -19.53 7.92 4.55
C GLU A 2 -18.59 7.03 5.37
N PRO A 3 -19.00 5.82 5.81
CA PRO A 3 -18.14 5.01 6.66
C PRO A 3 -16.84 4.65 5.93
N TYR A 4 -15.71 5.02 6.54
CA TYR A 4 -14.37 4.77 5.99
C TYR A 4 -14.08 3.27 5.77
N VAL A 5 -14.70 2.42 6.59
CA VAL A 5 -14.57 0.97 6.53
C VAL A 5 -15.96 0.36 6.56
N GLN A 6 -16.30 -0.40 5.51
CA GLN A 6 -17.48 -1.26 5.50
C GLN A 6 -17.08 -2.63 6.05
N ARG A 7 -17.51 -2.95 7.27
CA ARG A 7 -17.27 -4.26 7.87
C ARG A 7 -18.06 -5.30 7.09
N LYS A 8 -17.38 -6.09 6.26
CA LYS A 8 -17.99 -7.24 5.59
C LYS A 8 -17.80 -8.50 6.44
N THR A 9 -18.87 -9.24 6.68
CA THR A 9 -18.80 -10.53 7.36
C THR A 9 -18.21 -11.59 6.43
N ARG A 10 -17.48 -12.57 6.98
CA ARG A 10 -16.96 -13.71 6.19
C ARG A 10 -18.04 -14.49 5.46
N SER A 11 -19.29 -14.44 5.93
CA SER A 11 -20.45 -15.03 5.26
C SER A 11 -20.94 -14.20 4.06
N ALA A 12 -20.67 -12.88 4.05
CA ALA A 12 -21.05 -11.96 2.96
C ALA A 12 -19.96 -11.82 1.89
N VAL A 13 -18.76 -12.36 2.11
CA VAL A 13 -17.62 -12.28 1.18
C VAL A 13 -17.07 -13.68 0.96
N ARG A 14 -17.08 -14.15 -0.28
CA ARG A 14 -16.34 -15.36 -0.65
C ARG A 14 -14.85 -15.04 -0.57
N LEU A 15 -14.16 -15.61 0.42
CA LEU A 15 -12.70 -15.58 0.50
C LEU A 15 -12.15 -16.61 -0.49
N GLY A 16 -11.61 -16.14 -1.62
CA GLY A 16 -11.18 -17.02 -2.70
C GLY A 16 -12.32 -17.40 -3.64
N LYS A 17 -11.99 -17.60 -4.92
CA LYS A 17 -12.81 -18.41 -5.82
C LYS A 17 -12.63 -19.89 -5.44
N GLU A 18 -13.65 -20.70 -5.71
CA GLU A 18 -13.61 -22.14 -5.44
C GLU A 18 -12.38 -22.76 -6.14
N GLY A 19 -11.47 -23.37 -5.37
CA GLY A 19 -10.22 -23.92 -5.86
C GLY A 19 -9.01 -22.96 -5.94
N GLN A 20 -9.14 -21.69 -5.54
CA GLN A 20 -8.01 -20.74 -5.49
C GLN A 20 -7.50 -20.49 -4.06
N PRO A 21 -6.16 -20.46 -3.85
CA PRO A 21 -5.60 -20.16 -2.54
C PRO A 21 -5.82 -18.70 -2.19
N VAL A 22 -6.16 -18.45 -0.92
CA VAL A 22 -6.20 -17.08 -0.37
C VAL A 22 -4.78 -16.54 -0.30
N ARG A 23 -4.55 -15.38 -0.90
CA ARG A 23 -3.26 -14.68 -0.79
C ARG A 23 -3.29 -13.82 0.47
N ARG A 24 -2.27 -13.97 1.33
CA ARG A 24 -2.30 -13.30 2.64
C ARG A 24 -2.01 -11.81 2.53
N VAL A 25 -0.87 -11.45 1.96
CA VAL A 25 -0.39 -10.06 1.92
C VAL A 25 0.19 -9.78 0.55
N LEU A 26 -0.19 -8.65 -0.04
CA LEU A 26 0.50 -8.03 -1.17
C LEU A 26 1.52 -7.03 -0.62
N ASP A 27 2.79 -7.15 -0.99
CA ASP A 27 3.82 -6.19 -0.60
C ASP A 27 4.05 -5.19 -1.75
N ILE A 28 3.91 -3.90 -1.46
CA ILE A 28 4.10 -2.81 -2.42
C ILE A 28 5.18 -1.86 -1.92
N GLU A 29 6.28 -1.75 -2.67
CA GLU A 29 7.26 -0.68 -2.55
C GLU A 29 6.74 0.54 -3.32
N LEU A 30 6.22 1.53 -2.60
CA LEU A 30 5.60 2.72 -3.21
C LEU A 30 6.63 3.68 -3.80
N THR A 31 7.85 3.67 -3.26
CA THR A 31 8.94 4.55 -3.64
C THR A 31 10.27 3.94 -3.16
N GLU A 32 11.36 4.20 -3.87
CA GLU A 32 12.73 3.89 -3.43
C GLU A 32 13.32 5.03 -2.57
N ARG A 33 12.60 6.16 -2.44
CA ARG A 33 13.06 7.38 -1.77
C ARG A 33 12.75 7.35 -0.28
N CYS A 34 13.65 7.91 0.52
CA CYS A 34 13.48 8.03 1.97
C CYS A 34 14.10 9.32 2.50
N ASN A 35 13.52 9.88 3.56
CA ASN A 35 14.09 11.02 4.28
C ASN A 35 15.14 10.61 5.34
N ASN A 36 15.43 9.31 5.45
CA ASN A 36 16.54 8.75 6.23
C ASN A 36 17.60 8.13 5.30
N ASN A 37 18.82 7.95 5.81
CA ASN A 37 19.94 7.31 5.10
C ASN A 37 20.53 6.17 5.96
N CYS A 38 19.76 5.09 6.12
CA CYS A 38 20.13 3.97 7.00
C CYS A 38 21.26 3.12 6.39
N ALA A 39 22.30 2.83 7.17
CA ALA A 39 23.46 2.05 6.71
C ALA A 39 23.15 0.61 6.23
N HIS A 40 22.01 0.05 6.62
CA HIS A 40 21.58 -1.30 6.26
C HIS A 40 20.50 -1.33 5.16
N CYS A 41 20.08 -0.18 4.63
CA CYS A 41 18.97 -0.11 3.68
C CYS A 41 19.41 -0.55 2.27
N CYS A 42 18.65 -1.46 1.66
CA CYS A 42 18.88 -1.93 0.29
C CYS A 42 18.28 -1.02 -0.79
N ILE A 43 17.36 -0.12 -0.43
CA ILE A 43 16.69 0.85 -1.33
C ILE A 43 16.78 2.25 -0.71
N ASN A 44 17.96 2.87 -0.84
CA ASN A 44 18.37 4.06 -0.09
C ASN A 44 18.59 5.26 -1.01
N LEU A 45 17.52 5.69 -1.70
CA LEU A 45 17.58 6.91 -2.51
C LEU A 45 17.12 8.13 -1.68
N PRO A 46 17.73 9.31 -1.88
CA PRO A 46 17.32 10.54 -1.22
C PRO A 46 15.85 10.90 -1.47
N ALA A 47 15.22 11.60 -0.53
CA ALA A 47 13.83 12.04 -0.65
C ALA A 47 13.57 12.93 -1.89
N ASP A 48 14.57 13.69 -2.34
CA ASP A 48 14.55 14.59 -3.49
C ASP A 48 15.15 13.98 -4.77
N ASP A 49 15.31 12.65 -4.84
CA ASP A 49 15.76 11.98 -6.06
C ASP A 49 14.70 12.04 -7.17
N GLU A 50 14.83 13.03 -8.05
CA GLU A 50 13.94 13.26 -9.20
C GLU A 50 13.87 12.06 -10.17
N SER A 51 14.98 11.32 -10.31
CA SER A 51 15.02 10.17 -11.21
C SER A 51 14.19 9.01 -10.66
N ALA A 52 14.28 8.76 -9.36
CA ALA A 52 13.45 7.79 -8.66
C ALA A 52 11.98 8.20 -8.71
N MET A 53 11.68 9.46 -8.42
CA MET A 53 10.31 10.00 -8.47
C MET A 53 9.69 9.82 -9.85
N ALA A 54 10.45 10.02 -10.93
CA ALA A 54 9.97 9.81 -12.31
C ALA A 54 9.73 8.34 -12.70
N ARG A 55 10.32 7.38 -11.96
CA ARG A 55 10.09 5.93 -12.16
C ARG A 55 8.96 5.37 -11.30
N GLU A 56 8.49 6.11 -10.32
CA GLU A 56 7.39 5.67 -9.46
C GLU A 56 6.09 5.49 -10.26
N LEU A 57 5.31 4.48 -9.89
CA LEU A 57 3.99 4.31 -10.46
C LEU A 57 3.06 5.45 -10.02
N SER A 58 2.16 5.81 -10.92
CA SER A 58 1.09 6.76 -10.65
C SER A 58 0.07 6.20 -9.66
N THR A 59 -0.74 7.10 -9.08
CA THR A 59 -1.83 6.73 -8.17
C THR A 59 -2.83 5.77 -8.83
N GLU A 60 -3.13 5.96 -10.12
CA GLU A 60 -4.08 5.10 -10.85
C GLU A 60 -3.50 3.71 -11.08
N GLU A 61 -2.20 3.60 -11.39
CA GLU A 61 -1.54 2.30 -11.54
C GLU A 61 -1.54 1.50 -10.24
N PHE A 62 -1.17 2.13 -9.11
CA PHE A 62 -1.27 1.48 -7.81
C PHE A 62 -2.71 1.10 -7.46
N THR A 63 -3.66 1.98 -7.74
CA THR A 63 -5.09 1.71 -7.52
C THR A 63 -5.58 0.52 -8.37
N GLY A 64 -5.12 0.43 -9.63
CA GLY A 64 -5.37 -0.72 -10.50
C GLY A 64 -4.82 -2.02 -9.91
N ILE A 65 -3.57 -2.01 -9.45
CA ILE A 65 -2.94 -3.14 -8.76
C ILE A 65 -3.73 -3.56 -7.52
N LEU A 66 -4.18 -2.61 -6.70
CA LEU A 66 -4.99 -2.90 -5.50
C LEU A 66 -6.33 -3.55 -5.87
N ARG A 67 -7.02 -3.04 -6.90
CA ARG A 67 -8.29 -3.61 -7.40
C ARG A 67 -8.08 -5.03 -7.92
N GLU A 68 -7.03 -5.26 -8.70
CA GLU A 68 -6.67 -6.59 -9.20
C GLU A 68 -6.34 -7.55 -8.06
N ALA A 69 -5.53 -7.12 -7.10
CA ALA A 69 -5.16 -7.92 -5.94
C ALA A 69 -6.38 -8.28 -5.08
N ALA A 70 -7.34 -7.36 -4.89
CA ALA A 70 -8.62 -7.64 -4.25
C ALA A 70 -9.41 -8.72 -5.01
N SER A 71 -9.45 -8.62 -6.35
CA SER A 71 -10.12 -9.62 -7.21
C SER A 71 -9.47 -11.01 -7.12
N LEU A 72 -8.17 -11.06 -6.82
CA LEU A 72 -7.37 -12.26 -6.59
C LEU A 72 -7.39 -12.71 -5.11
N SER A 73 -8.29 -12.18 -4.29
CA SER A 73 -8.47 -12.57 -2.88
C SER A 73 -7.24 -12.33 -2.00
N HIS A 74 -6.54 -11.21 -2.20
CA HIS A 74 -5.61 -10.69 -1.19
C HIS A 74 -6.37 -10.11 -0.01
N LEU A 75 -6.04 -10.56 1.20
CA LEU A 75 -6.67 -10.07 2.44
C LEU A 75 -6.04 -8.79 2.97
N ALA A 76 -4.77 -8.56 2.65
CA ALA A 76 -4.01 -7.44 3.15
C ALA A 76 -3.05 -6.87 2.10
N VAL A 77 -2.68 -5.61 2.28
CA VAL A 77 -1.59 -4.94 1.58
C VAL A 77 -0.62 -4.36 2.59
N ARG A 78 0.68 -4.49 2.31
CA ARG A 78 1.75 -3.80 3.02
C ARG A 78 2.29 -2.68 2.15
N PHE A 79 2.11 -1.45 2.61
CA PHE A 79 2.78 -0.29 2.01
C PHE A 79 4.14 -0.12 2.67
N THR A 80 5.18 -0.13 1.85
CA THR A 80 6.59 -0.02 2.22
C THR A 80 7.35 0.72 1.11
N GLY A 81 8.68 0.67 1.13
CA GLY A 81 9.58 1.22 0.14
C GLY A 81 10.85 1.72 0.84
N GLY A 82 11.29 2.91 0.45
CA GLY A 82 11.92 3.83 1.39
C GLY A 82 10.89 4.29 2.43
N GLU A 83 10.33 5.49 2.26
CA GLU A 83 9.29 6.02 3.17
C GLU A 83 7.95 6.25 2.43
N PRO A 84 6.89 5.45 2.70
CA PRO A 84 5.57 5.64 2.11
C PRO A 84 4.98 7.04 2.29
N LEU A 85 5.22 7.68 3.44
CA LEU A 85 4.67 9.00 3.77
C LEU A 85 5.33 10.17 3.02
N LEU A 86 6.37 9.91 2.21
CA LEU A 86 6.91 10.92 1.29
C LEU A 86 5.99 11.18 0.08
N ARG A 87 5.10 10.25 -0.22
CA ARG A 87 4.17 10.40 -1.34
C ARG A 87 2.96 11.23 -0.94
N ASN A 88 2.68 12.27 -1.72
CA ASN A 88 1.53 13.15 -1.50
C ASN A 88 0.18 12.43 -1.65
N ASP A 89 0.13 11.35 -2.43
CA ASP A 89 -1.07 10.54 -2.70
C ASP A 89 -1.20 9.32 -1.77
N PHE A 90 -0.35 9.19 -0.74
CA PHE A 90 -0.37 8.02 0.15
C PHE A 90 -1.74 7.81 0.81
N VAL A 91 -2.39 8.90 1.23
CA VAL A 91 -3.72 8.83 1.84
C VAL A 91 -4.72 8.20 0.88
N ASP A 92 -4.73 8.60 -0.39
CA ASP A 92 -5.66 8.04 -1.39
C ASP A 92 -5.44 6.54 -1.60
N LEU A 93 -4.18 6.08 -1.62
CA LEU A 93 -3.84 4.66 -1.72
C LEU A 93 -4.28 3.89 -0.47
N TYR A 94 -4.05 4.45 0.72
CA TYR A 94 -4.51 3.91 2.00
C TYR A 94 -6.03 3.76 2.03
N LEU A 95 -6.76 4.83 1.67
CA LEU A 95 -8.22 4.82 1.64
C LEU A 95 -8.74 3.80 0.62
N THR A 96 -8.15 3.73 -0.57
CA THR A 96 -8.50 2.76 -1.62
C THR A 96 -8.38 1.32 -1.13
N ALA A 97 -7.26 0.95 -0.52
CA ALA A 97 -7.07 -0.40 0.02
C ALA A 97 -8.12 -0.76 1.08
N ARG A 98 -8.46 0.18 1.97
CA ARG A 98 -9.49 -0.03 3.00
C ARG A 98 -10.89 -0.14 2.42
N GLN A 99 -11.22 0.64 1.38
CA GLN A 99 -12.49 0.54 0.66
C GLN A 99 -12.64 -0.80 -0.07
N LEU A 100 -11.54 -1.36 -0.58
CA LEU A 100 -11.49 -2.70 -1.16
C LEU A 100 -11.62 -3.83 -0.11
N GLY A 101 -11.62 -3.48 1.18
CA GLY A 101 -11.77 -4.42 2.29
C GLY A 101 -10.47 -5.13 2.68
N MET A 102 -9.31 -4.61 2.25
CA MET A 102 -8.01 -5.15 2.64
C MET A 102 -7.58 -4.59 4.00
N ASP A 103 -6.93 -5.41 4.81
CA ASP A 103 -6.13 -4.93 5.94
C ASP A 103 -4.88 -4.21 5.43
N VAL A 104 -4.53 -3.09 6.06
CA VAL A 104 -3.37 -2.30 5.66
C VAL A 104 -2.29 -2.40 6.73
N LEU A 105 -1.12 -2.88 6.32
CA LEU A 105 0.11 -2.83 7.11
C LEU A 105 0.96 -1.68 6.56
N LEU A 106 1.34 -0.75 7.43
CA LEU A 106 2.22 0.35 7.06
C LEU A 106 3.60 0.13 7.66
N PHE A 107 4.62 0.03 6.82
CA PHE A 107 6.02 0.02 7.24
C PHE A 107 6.57 1.41 6.97
N THR A 108 6.88 2.14 8.05
CA THR A 108 7.29 3.55 8.02
C THR A 108 8.37 3.80 9.07
N ASN A 109 9.22 4.78 8.81
CA ASN A 109 10.20 5.31 9.76
C ASN A 109 9.55 6.22 10.83
N ALA A 110 8.25 6.54 10.69
CA ALA A 110 7.44 7.34 11.61
C ALA A 110 7.87 8.80 11.82
N THR A 111 8.88 9.29 11.11
CA THR A 111 9.39 10.68 11.27
C THR A 111 8.48 11.74 10.67
N LEU A 112 7.57 11.34 9.76
CA LEU A 112 6.59 12.21 9.10
C LEU A 112 5.18 12.10 9.73
N ILE A 113 5.04 11.37 10.84
CA ILE A 113 3.76 11.23 11.54
C ILE A 113 3.59 12.39 12.52
N THR A 114 2.44 13.07 12.44
CA THR A 114 2.04 14.15 13.35
C THR A 114 0.81 13.74 14.19
N PRO A 115 0.62 14.30 15.40
CA PRO A 115 -0.58 14.08 16.22
C PRO A 115 -1.90 14.51 15.56
#